data_AF-A0A845YW85-F1
#
_entry.id   AF-A0A845YW85-F1
#
_cell.length_a   1.000
_cell.length_b   1.000
_cell.length_c   1.000
_cell.angle_alpha   90.00
_cell.angle_beta   90.00
_cell.angle_gamma   90.00
#
_symmetry.space_group_name_H-M   'P 1'
#
loop_
_entity.id
_entity.type
_entity.pdbx_description
1 polymer ?
#
loop_
_entity_poly.entity_id
_entity_poly.type
_entity_poly.pdbx_seq_one_letter_code
_entity_poly.pdbx_strand_id
1 'polypeptide(L)'
;MTVVYAIQRHYKSQRSLADIDAKIEADVATIVRGDPRVKYQPEWALAVYDVLTNKRSNIQFGMTTRFQYEGKAIRSRKAVELFADAWRAMAPVMDLVLKN
;
A
#
# COMPACT_ATOMS: atom_id res chain seq x y z
N MET A 1 7.45 -3.18 -6.11
CA MET A 1 6.30 -3.92 -5.56
C MET A 1 5.34 -2.93 -4.97
N THR A 2 4.09 -2.91 -5.43
CA THR A 2 3.08 -1.95 -5.00
C THR A 2 2.12 -2.64 -4.05
N VAL A 3 1.92 -2.06 -2.87
CA VAL A 3 1.09 -2.63 -1.82
C VAL A 3 0.05 -1.64 -1.34
N VAL A 4 -1.13 -2.14 -1.03
CA VAL A 4 -2.11 -1.44 -0.19
C VAL A 4 -2.00 -1.99 1.23
N TYR A 5 -2.23 -1.15 2.23
CA TYR A 5 -2.07 -1.55 3.62
C TYR A 5 -3.06 -0.86 4.55
N ALA A 6 -3.36 -1.53 5.66
CA ALA A 6 -4.00 -0.94 6.82
C ALA A 6 -3.08 -1.08 8.04
N ILE A 7 -2.91 -0.01 8.79
CA ILE A 7 -2.12 0.02 10.03
C ILE A 7 -3.00 0.45 11.20
N GLN A 8 -2.92 -0.28 12.29
CA GLN A 8 -3.47 0.16 13.57
C GLN A 8 -2.39 0.95 14.31
N ARG A 9 -2.77 2.13 14.82
CA ARG A 9 -1.88 2.98 15.60
C ARG A 9 -2.48 3.36 16.94
N HIS A 10 -1.64 3.43 17.97
CA HIS A 10 -1.96 4.12 19.20
C HIS A 10 -0.91 5.18 19.52
N TYR A 11 -1.32 6.16 20.33
CA TYR A 11 -0.48 7.26 20.78
C TYR A 11 -0.51 7.28 22.30
N LYS A 12 0.66 7.19 22.94
CA LYS A 12 0.78 7.23 24.41
C LYS A 12 0.40 8.61 24.99
N SER A 13 0.61 9.66 24.21
CA SER A 13 0.18 11.04 24.48
C SER A 13 -0.03 11.81 23.18
N GLN A 14 -0.69 12.97 23.23
CA GLN A 14 -0.92 13.82 22.06
C GLN A 14 0.37 14.27 21.34
N ARG A 15 1.52 14.24 22.01
CA ARG A 15 2.83 14.63 21.45
C ARG A 15 3.73 13.43 21.12
N SER A 16 3.30 12.22 21.47
CA SER A 16 4.09 11.02 21.21
C SER A 16 4.09 10.64 19.73
N LEU A 17 5.15 9.99 19.29
CA LEU A 17 5.12 9.27 18.01
C LEU A 17 4.08 8.15 18.08
N ALA A 18 3.51 7.80 16.93
CA ALA A 18 2.57 6.70 16.84
C ALA A 18 3.31 5.36 17.02
N ASP A 19 2.83 4.54 17.94
CA ASP A 19 3.21 3.13 18.03
C ASP A 19 2.32 2.31 17.08
N ILE A 20 2.93 1.40 16.32
CA ILE A 20 2.22 0.53 15.37
C ILE A 20 1.89 -0.78 16.09
N ASP A 21 0.60 -1.00 16.35
CA ASP A 21 0.13 -2.24 16.99
C ASP A 21 0.04 -3.40 16.01
N ALA A 22 -0.43 -3.10 14.81
CA ALA A 22 -0.67 -4.10 13.78
C ALA A 22 -0.56 -3.48 12.39
N LYS A 23 -0.16 -4.32 11.43
CA LYS A 23 -0.08 -3.96 10.02
C LYS A 23 -0.49 -5.14 9.16
N ILE A 24 -1.36 -4.89 8.20
CA ILE A 24 -1.70 -5.83 7.13
C ILE A 24 -1.38 -5.18 5.79
N GLU A 25 -0.78 -5.95 4.88
CA GLU A 25 -0.39 -5.52 3.54
C GLU A 25 -0.91 -6.50 2.51
N ALA A 26 -1.40 -5.99 1.38
CA ALA A 26 -1.75 -6.78 0.21
C ALA A 26 -0.98 -6.25 -1.00
N ASP A 27 -0.26 -7.12 -1.70
CA ASP A 27 0.35 -6.79 -2.98
C ASP A 27 -0.73 -6.65 -4.05
N VAL A 28 -0.77 -5.51 -4.73
CA VAL A 28 -1.80 -5.23 -5.74
C VAL A 28 -1.72 -6.21 -6.91
N ALA A 29 -0.54 -6.72 -7.22
CA ALA A 29 -0.35 -7.69 -8.29
C ALA A 29 -1.04 -9.03 -8.01
N THR A 30 -1.25 -9.40 -6.73
CA THR A 30 -1.90 -10.68 -6.37
C THR A 30 -3.43 -10.57 -6.35
N ILE A 31 -3.99 -9.37 -6.44
CA ILE A 31 -5.45 -9.12 -6.41
C ILE A 31 -6.09 -9.30 -7.79
N VAL A 32 -5.30 -9.25 -8.88
CA VAL A 32 -5.79 -9.35 -10.25
C VAL A 32 -5.33 -10.67 -10.85
N ARG A 33 -6.26 -11.44 -11.43
CA ARG A 33 -5.90 -12.60 -12.26
C ARG A 33 -5.36 -12.10 -13.60
N GLY A 34 -4.05 -12.07 -13.76
CA GLY A 34 -3.42 -11.52 -14.97
C GLY A 34 -2.09 -12.15 -15.33
N ASP A 35 -1.16 -12.27 -14.37
CA ASP A 35 0.14 -12.90 -14.62
C ASP A 35 0.14 -14.34 -14.06
N PRO A 36 0.36 -15.39 -14.88
CA PRO A 36 0.41 -16.77 -14.41
C PRO A 36 1.57 -17.04 -13.44
N ARG A 37 2.57 -16.16 -13.37
CA ARG A 37 3.69 -16.25 -12.44
C ARG A 37 3.37 -15.64 -11.07
N VAL A 38 2.32 -14.83 -10.99
CA VAL A 38 1.88 -14.21 -9.73
C VAL A 38 0.73 -15.03 -9.18
N LYS A 39 0.91 -15.56 -7.96
CA LYS A 39 -0.16 -16.30 -7.28
C LYS A 39 -1.32 -15.35 -7.01
N TYR A 40 -2.50 -15.72 -7.48
CA TYR A 40 -3.73 -14.99 -7.19
C TYR A 40 -4.11 -15.18 -5.72
N GLN A 41 -4.16 -14.08 -4.95
CA GLN A 41 -4.42 -14.05 -3.51
C GLN A 41 -5.28 -12.84 -3.10
N PRO A 42 -6.54 -12.75 -3.57
CA PRO A 42 -7.43 -11.64 -3.26
C PRO A 42 -7.79 -11.56 -1.77
N GLU A 43 -7.63 -12.65 -1.01
CA GLU A 43 -7.97 -12.74 0.40
C GLU A 43 -7.29 -11.66 1.26
N TRP A 44 -6.06 -11.27 0.91
CA TRP A 44 -5.34 -10.22 1.62
C TRP A 44 -5.96 -8.84 1.40
N ALA A 45 -6.43 -8.56 0.20
CA ALA A 45 -7.12 -7.31 -0.09
C ALA A 45 -8.49 -7.23 0.58
N LEU A 46 -9.21 -8.36 0.62
CA LEU A 46 -10.46 -8.47 1.36
C LEU A 46 -10.26 -8.29 2.86
N ALA A 47 -9.18 -8.85 3.43
CA ALA A 47 -8.84 -8.65 4.84
C ALA A 47 -8.49 -7.18 5.14
N VAL A 48 -7.75 -6.49 4.25
CA VAL A 48 -7.52 -5.04 4.38
C VAL A 48 -8.86 -4.28 4.37
N TYR A 49 -9.76 -4.60 3.44
CA TYR A 49 -11.09 -3.97 3.36
C TYR A 49 -11.94 -4.22 4.61
N ASP A 50 -11.95 -5.46 5.11
CA ASP A 50 -12.70 -5.85 6.31
C ASP A 50 -12.20 -5.08 7.55
N VAL A 51 -10.88 -4.98 7.72
CA VAL A 51 -10.29 -4.15 8.79
C VAL A 51 -10.74 -2.69 8.66
N LEU A 52 -10.71 -2.12 7.45
CA LEU A 52 -11.09 -0.72 7.25
C LEU A 52 -12.57 -0.43 7.52
N THR A 53 -13.45 -1.39 7.24
CA THR A 53 -14.91 -1.19 7.33
C THR A 53 -15.49 -1.61 8.67
N ASN A 54 -14.95 -2.67 9.29
CA ASN A 54 -15.53 -3.29 10.47
C ASN A 54 -14.74 -3.02 11.76
N LYS A 55 -13.43 -2.75 11.68
CA LYS A 55 -12.62 -2.50 12.89
C LYS A 55 -12.78 -1.05 13.36
N ARG A 56 -13.52 -0.86 14.44
CA ARG A 56 -13.64 0.43 15.15
C ARG A 56 -12.39 0.72 15.99
N SER A 57 -11.31 1.11 15.34
CA SER A 57 -10.06 1.52 15.98
C SER A 57 -9.38 2.59 15.13
N ASN A 58 -8.27 3.15 15.62
CA ASN A 58 -7.48 4.11 14.84
C ASN A 58 -6.70 3.37 13.74
N ILE A 59 -7.39 3.13 12.63
CA ILE A 59 -6.86 2.46 11.45
C ILE A 59 -6.53 3.52 10.40
N GLN A 60 -5.28 3.50 9.92
CA GLN A 60 -4.87 4.27 8.76
C GLN A 60 -4.75 3.36 7.54
N PHE A 61 -5.37 3.78 6.46
CA PHE A 61 -5.20 3.20 5.12
C PHE A 61 -4.03 3.86 4.39
N GLY A 62 -3.35 3.12 3.53
CA GLY A 62 -2.38 3.69 2.61
C GLY A 62 -2.02 2.76 1.46
N MET A 63 -1.33 3.34 0.48
CA MET A 63 -0.74 2.64 -0.65
C MET A 63 0.71 3.06 -0.80
N THR A 64 1.60 2.15 -1.16
CA THR A 64 3.00 2.47 -1.38
C THR A 64 3.62 1.57 -2.45
N THR A 65 4.63 2.09 -3.15
CA THR A 65 5.47 1.31 -4.06
C THR A 65 6.88 1.21 -3.50
N ARG A 66 7.35 -0.02 -3.33
CA ARG A 66 8.71 -0.35 -2.88
C ARG A 66 9.64 -0.56 -4.07
N PHE A 67 10.78 0.09 -4.03
CA PHE A 67 11.88 -0.11 -4.96
C PHE A 67 13.09 -0.68 -4.21
N GLN A 68 13.68 -1.73 -4.76
CA GLN A 68 14.92 -2.30 -4.23
C GLN A 68 16.07 -1.35 -4.57
N TYR A 69 16.68 -0.74 -3.56
CA TYR A 69 17.74 0.25 -3.74
C TYR A 69 18.97 -0.32 -4.46
N GLU A 70 19.26 -1.60 -4.22
CA GLU A 70 20.35 -2.34 -4.88
C GLU A 70 20.04 -2.71 -6.33
N GLY A 71 18.81 -2.48 -6.80
CA GLY A 71 18.37 -2.81 -8.14
C GLY A 71 19.04 -1.98 -9.22
N LYS A 72 19.43 -2.63 -10.32
CA LYS A 72 20.04 -1.97 -11.50
C LYS A 72 19.18 -0.83 -12.06
N ALA A 73 17.85 -0.95 -11.98
CA ALA A 73 16.90 0.06 -12.46
C ALA A 73 17.02 1.39 -11.71
N ILE A 74 17.21 1.35 -10.38
CA ILE A 74 17.35 2.54 -9.52
C ILE A 74 18.67 3.27 -9.78
N ARG A 75 19.72 2.57 -10.22
CA ARG A 75 21.03 3.15 -10.56
C ARG A 75 21.11 3.71 -11.97
N SER A 76 19.98 3.85 -12.67
CA SER A 76 19.92 4.29 -14.06
C SER A 76 19.11 5.58 -14.20
N ARG A 77 19.27 6.27 -15.33
CA ARG A 77 18.43 7.45 -15.66
C ARG A 77 16.93 7.12 -15.70
N LYS A 78 16.57 5.85 -15.96
CA LYS A 78 15.19 5.36 -15.96
C LYS A 78 14.56 5.30 -14.56
N ALA A 79 15.34 5.49 -13.49
CA ALA A 79 14.82 5.51 -12.13
C ALA A 79 13.76 6.61 -11.95
N VAL A 80 13.97 7.79 -12.53
CA VAL A 80 13.04 8.91 -12.45
C VAL A 80 11.70 8.57 -13.09
N GLU A 81 11.73 7.98 -14.29
CA GLU A 81 10.53 7.49 -14.99
C GLU A 81 9.81 6.44 -14.16
N LEU A 82 10.56 5.48 -13.60
CA LEU A 82 10.01 4.44 -12.75
C LEU A 82 9.30 4.99 -11.49
N PHE A 83 9.86 6.02 -10.85
CA PHE A 83 9.19 6.69 -9.73
C PHE A 83 7.93 7.44 -10.17
N ALA A 84 8.00 8.17 -11.29
CA ALA A 84 6.87 8.91 -11.83
C ALA A 84 5.71 7.98 -12.24
N ASP A 85 6.02 6.87 -12.89
CA ASP A 85 5.02 5.89 -13.32
C ASP A 85 4.39 5.17 -12.14
N ALA A 86 5.17 4.83 -11.11
CA ALA A 86 4.61 4.28 -9.88
C ALA A 86 3.68 5.28 -9.17
N TRP A 87 4.01 6.58 -9.18
CA TRP A 87 3.13 7.61 -8.63
C TRP A 87 1.83 7.73 -9.44
N ARG A 88 1.94 7.77 -10.77
CA ARG A 88 0.78 7.80 -11.67
C ARG A 88 -0.11 6.57 -11.52
N ALA A 89 0.47 5.38 -11.32
CA ALA A 89 -0.29 4.16 -11.10
C ALA A 89 -1.14 4.20 -9.82
N MET A 90 -0.80 5.05 -8.85
CA MET A 90 -1.58 5.27 -7.63
C MET A 90 -2.69 6.32 -7.79
N ALA A 91 -2.76 7.02 -8.93
CA ALA A 91 -3.75 8.07 -9.19
C ALA A 91 -5.22 7.62 -8.97
N PRO A 92 -5.66 6.40 -9.37
CA PRO A 92 -7.04 5.97 -9.12
C PRO A 92 -7.42 5.96 -7.63
N VAL A 93 -6.48 5.65 -6.74
CA VAL A 93 -6.71 5.69 -5.30
C VAL A 93 -6.79 7.13 -4.80
N MET A 94 -5.94 8.03 -5.32
CA MET A 94 -6.04 9.45 -5.00
C MET A 94 -7.34 10.06 -5.48
N ASP A 95 -7.78 9.73 -6.69
CA ASP A 95 -9.07 10.18 -7.24
C ASP A 95 -10.25 9.73 -6.37
N LEU A 96 -10.22 8.50 -5.86
CA LEU A 96 -11.24 7.99 -4.94
C LEU A 96 -11.29 8.79 -3.63
N VAL A 97 -10.14 9.17 -3.08
CA VAL A 97 -10.05 9.90 -1.80
C VAL A 97 -10.37 11.39 -1.97
N LEU A 98 -9.96 12.01 -3.08
CA LEU A 98 -10.09 13.45 -3.33
C LEU A 98 -11.42 13.85 -3.99
N LYS A 99 -12.16 12.93 -4.60
CA LYS A 99 -13.50 13.19 -5.18
C LYS A 99 -14.65 13.02 -4.19
N ASN A 100 -14.35 12.86 -2.90
CA ASN A 100 -15.33 12.96 -1.81
C ASN A 100 -15.30 14.35 -1.19
#